data_AF-A0A2T0SP32-F1
#
_entry.id   AF-A0A2T0SP32-F1
#
_cell.length_a   1.000
_cell.length_b   1.000
_cell.length_c   1.000
_cell.angle_alpha   90.00
_cell.angle_beta   90.00
_cell.angle_gamma   90.00
#
_symmetry.space_group_name_H-M   'P 1'
#
loop_
_entity.id
_entity.type
_entity.pdbx_description
1 polymer ?
#
loop_
_entity_poly.entity_id
_entity_poly.type
_entity_poly.pdbx_seq_one_letter_code
_entity_poly.pdbx_strand_id
1 'polypeptide(L)'
;MICWDRVGDHLVLGVFERGEVGRLHSYLTGLRDLLDDRFAGYSSRELGMPFPAAEATDPRLRAILRRRSAGVSRWQEPEVLRPLRDALNAVLATLPERGGIVELHSVDVAVAWTRALTDLRVAMSAAAREADPVVASRTRFTTRWLKSVVRTLDATSTKQAEAVPQELVDSVNQVRTYWI
;
A
#
# COMPACT_ATOMS: atom_id res chain seq x y z
N MET A 1 12.22 12.04 2.71
CA MET A 1 13.02 10.79 2.57
C MET A 1 12.50 9.81 3.60
N ILE A 2 12.05 8.62 3.18
CA ILE A 2 11.48 7.64 4.12
C ILE A 2 12.58 6.71 4.62
N CYS A 3 12.76 6.67 5.93
CA CYS A 3 13.55 5.67 6.61
C CYS A 3 12.61 4.67 7.26
N TRP A 4 12.86 3.38 7.02
CA TRP A 4 12.23 2.29 7.76
C TRP A 4 13.26 1.65 8.68
N ASP A 5 12.88 1.43 9.93
CA ASP A 5 13.71 0.72 10.91
C ASP A 5 12.90 -0.40 11.58
N ARG A 6 13.60 -1.38 12.15
CA ARG A 6 12.99 -2.51 12.85
C ARG A 6 13.37 -2.45 14.32
N VAL A 7 12.36 -2.53 15.19
CA VAL A 7 12.53 -2.54 16.64
C VAL A 7 12.07 -3.90 17.17
N GLY A 8 13.02 -4.75 17.56
CA GLY A 8 12.73 -6.12 17.99
C GLY A 8 12.11 -7.00 16.89
N ASP A 9 11.32 -7.97 17.30
CA ASP A 9 10.89 -9.04 16.39
C ASP A 9 9.70 -8.68 15.51
N HIS A 10 8.88 -7.69 15.89
CA HIS A 10 7.57 -7.50 15.26
C HIS A 10 7.22 -6.06 14.88
N LEU A 11 7.99 -5.06 15.35
CA LEU A 11 7.71 -3.66 15.10
C LEU A 11 8.61 -3.12 13.98
N VAL A 12 7.98 -2.57 12.94
CA VAL A 12 8.65 -1.82 11.89
C VAL A 12 8.17 -0.37 11.95
N LEU A 13 9.12 0.57 12.04
CA LEU A 13 8.86 2.01 12.15
C LEU A 13 9.23 2.69 10.84
N GLY A 14 8.37 3.57 10.34
CA GLY A 14 8.62 4.41 9.17
C GLY A 14 8.44 5.89 9.51
N VAL A 15 9.32 6.76 9.01
CA VAL A 15 9.13 8.23 9.16
C VAL A 15 8.71 8.84 7.83
N PHE A 16 7.59 9.56 7.83
CA PHE A 16 7.04 10.23 6.65
C PHE A 16 6.90 11.73 6.85
N GLU A 17 7.28 12.49 5.84
CA GLU A 17 7.02 13.93 5.82
C GLU A 17 5.53 14.21 5.60
N ARG A 18 5.02 15.31 6.16
CA ARG A 18 3.60 15.71 6.05
C ARG A 18 3.08 15.73 4.60
N GLY A 19 3.88 16.28 3.69
CA GLY A 19 3.51 16.35 2.27
C GLY A 19 3.50 14.99 1.57
N GLU A 20 4.31 14.03 2.03
CA GLU A 20 4.34 12.67 1.50
C GLU A 20 3.10 11.89 1.95
N VAL A 21 2.72 12.00 3.21
CA VAL A 21 1.53 11.35 3.78
C VAL A 21 0.25 11.81 3.11
N GLY A 22 0.02 13.12 2.96
CA GLY A 22 -1.22 13.62 2.35
C GLY A 22 -1.39 13.14 0.90
N ARG A 23 -0.29 13.07 0.15
CA ARG A 23 -0.29 12.49 -1.20
C ARG A 23 -0.57 11.00 -1.17
N LEU A 24 0.12 10.25 -0.30
CA LEU A 24 -0.06 8.82 -0.20
C LEU A 24 -1.50 8.45 0.19
N HIS A 25 -2.07 9.15 1.18
CA HIS A 25 -3.46 9.01 1.58
C HIS A 25 -4.39 9.22 0.39
N SER A 26 -4.24 10.33 -0.34
CA SER A 26 -5.05 10.63 -1.53
C SER A 26 -4.99 9.53 -2.58
N TYR A 27 -3.79 8.99 -2.86
CA TYR A 27 -3.62 7.93 -3.85
C TYR A 27 -4.21 6.60 -3.40
N LEU A 28 -4.05 6.23 -2.13
CA LEU A 28 -4.59 4.99 -1.57
C LEU A 28 -6.11 5.05 -1.49
N THR A 29 -6.67 6.17 -1.03
CA THR A 29 -8.12 6.41 -1.04
C THR A 29 -8.67 6.32 -2.46
N GLY A 30 -8.07 7.02 -3.43
CA GLY A 30 -8.53 6.96 -4.82
C GLY A 30 -8.44 5.57 -5.45
N LEU A 31 -7.47 4.74 -5.05
CA LEU A 31 -7.41 3.35 -5.48
C LEU A 31 -8.45 2.47 -4.78
N ARG A 32 -8.68 2.68 -3.48
CA ARG A 32 -9.73 1.97 -2.73
C ARG A 32 -11.11 2.27 -3.30
N ASP A 33 -11.41 3.54 -3.55
CA ASP A 33 -12.70 3.96 -4.09
C ASP A 33 -12.94 3.35 -5.49
N LEU A 34 -11.90 3.27 -6.33
CA LEU A 34 -11.95 2.57 -7.61
C LEU A 34 -12.27 1.07 -7.46
N LEU A 35 -11.74 0.41 -6.42
CA LEU A 35 -12.06 -0.99 -6.14
C LEU A 35 -13.49 -1.12 -5.61
N ASP A 36 -13.93 -0.21 -4.75
CA ASP A 36 -15.28 -0.19 -4.19
C ASP A 36 -16.34 -0.02 -5.29
N ASP A 37 -16.11 0.90 -6.24
CA ASP A 37 -16.94 1.07 -7.43
C ASP A 37 -16.97 -0.21 -8.29
N ARG A 38 -15.80 -0.86 -8.45
CA ARG A 38 -15.72 -2.13 -9.18
C ARG A 38 -16.52 -3.23 -8.51
N PHE A 39 -16.42 -3.36 -7.18
CA PHE A 39 -17.19 -4.33 -6.40
C PHE A 39 -18.69 -4.03 -6.40
N ALA A 40 -19.10 -2.76 -6.37
CA ALA A 40 -20.50 -2.37 -6.47
C ALA A 40 -21.14 -2.79 -7.81
N GLY A 41 -20.33 -2.85 -8.88
CA GLY A 41 -20.73 -3.36 -10.18
C GLY A 41 -20.87 -4.88 -10.28
N TYR A 42 -20.61 -5.64 -9.21
CA TYR A 42 -20.77 -7.09 -9.22
C TYR A 42 -22.24 -7.44 -9.01
N SER A 43 -22.97 -7.59 -10.11
CA SER A 43 -24.42 -7.81 -10.11
C SER A 43 -24.83 -9.23 -10.50
N SER A 44 -23.95 -10.03 -11.11
CA SER A 44 -24.34 -11.34 -11.62
C SER A 44 -24.22 -12.43 -10.56
N ARG A 45 -25.29 -13.23 -10.42
CA ARG A 45 -25.32 -14.52 -9.73
C ARG A 45 -25.23 -15.65 -10.77
N GLU A 46 -24.22 -15.62 -11.64
CA GLU A 46 -23.85 -16.88 -12.32
C GLU A 46 -23.14 -17.75 -11.29
N LEU A 47 -23.54 -19.03 -11.16
CA LEU A 47 -22.92 -19.99 -10.22
C LEU A 47 -22.98 -19.61 -8.72
N GLY A 48 -23.89 -18.72 -8.31
CA GLY A 48 -24.11 -18.37 -6.89
C GLY A 48 -23.05 -17.46 -6.26
N MET A 49 -22.13 -16.92 -7.05
CA MET A 49 -21.04 -16.06 -6.59
C MET A 49 -21.11 -14.69 -7.29
N PRO A 50 -20.75 -13.58 -6.63
CA PRO A 50 -20.80 -12.24 -7.23
C PRO A 50 -19.66 -12.07 -8.23
N PHE A 51 -19.99 -11.80 -9.50
CA PHE A 51 -19.02 -11.55 -10.56
C PHE A 51 -19.30 -10.23 -11.29
N PRO A 52 -18.26 -9.62 -11.89
CA PRO A 52 -18.46 -8.44 -12.71
C PRO A 52 -19.25 -8.78 -13.98
N ALA A 53 -20.20 -7.90 -14.34
CA ALA A 53 -20.98 -8.04 -15.57
C ALA A 53 -20.16 -7.85 -16.85
N ALA A 54 -19.02 -7.15 -16.77
CA ALA A 54 -18.12 -6.88 -17.89
C ALA A 54 -16.66 -6.79 -17.42
N GLU A 55 -15.71 -6.92 -18.35
CA GLU A 55 -14.29 -6.72 -18.07
C GLU A 55 -14.00 -5.32 -17.50
N ALA A 56 -12.95 -5.20 -16.69
CA ALA A 56 -12.52 -3.91 -16.17
C ALA A 56 -12.02 -3.04 -17.34
N THR A 57 -12.63 -1.87 -17.52
CA THR A 57 -12.23 -0.90 -18.56
C THR A 57 -11.13 0.04 -18.06
N ASP A 58 -11.15 0.38 -16.76
CA ASP A 58 -10.15 1.26 -16.16
C ASP A 58 -8.73 0.68 -16.31
N PRO A 59 -7.78 1.44 -16.90
CA PRO A 59 -6.43 0.96 -17.16
C PRO A 59 -5.67 0.56 -15.89
N ARG A 60 -5.97 1.18 -14.75
CA ARG A 60 -5.35 0.90 -13.46
C ARG A 60 -5.75 -0.49 -12.97
N LEU A 61 -7.05 -0.80 -13.00
CA LEU A 61 -7.59 -2.11 -12.64
C LEU A 61 -7.05 -3.20 -13.57
N ARG A 62 -7.08 -2.99 -14.89
CA ARG A 62 -6.51 -3.94 -15.86
C ARG A 62 -5.05 -4.24 -15.58
N ALA A 63 -4.25 -3.22 -15.25
CA ALA A 63 -2.83 -3.40 -14.95
C ALA A 63 -2.60 -4.21 -13.67
N ILE A 64 -3.37 -3.96 -12.61
CA ILE A 64 -3.32 -4.74 -11.37
C ILE A 64 -3.69 -6.20 -11.63
N LEU A 65 -4.79 -6.45 -12.33
CA LEU A 65 -5.27 -7.79 -12.65
C LEU A 65 -4.27 -8.58 -13.50
N ARG A 66 -3.67 -7.94 -14.51
CA ARG A 66 -2.61 -8.55 -15.32
C ARG A 66 -1.36 -8.88 -14.51
N ARG A 67 -0.99 -8.05 -13.53
CA ARG A 67 0.18 -8.30 -12.67
C ARG A 67 -0.04 -9.48 -11.74
N ARG A 68 -1.19 -9.51 -11.07
CA ARG A 68 -1.45 -10.49 -10.00
C ARG A 68 -1.77 -11.88 -10.53
N SER A 69 -2.01 -11.99 -11.83
CA SER A 69 -2.58 -13.19 -12.42
C SER A 69 -2.37 -13.13 -13.93
N ALA A 70 -1.60 -14.09 -14.43
CA ALA A 70 -1.18 -14.17 -15.83
C ALA A 70 -2.32 -14.60 -16.75
N GLY A 71 -3.35 -13.75 -16.91
CA GLY A 71 -4.55 -14.03 -17.70
C GLY A 71 -5.73 -14.51 -16.84
N VAL A 72 -6.26 -13.60 -16.02
CA VAL A 72 -7.46 -13.84 -15.20
C VAL A 72 -8.65 -14.14 -16.08
N SER A 73 -9.30 -15.28 -15.84
CA SER A 73 -10.70 -15.39 -16.21
C SER A 73 -11.53 -14.53 -15.27
N ARG A 74 -12.51 -13.77 -15.77
CA ARG A 74 -13.36 -12.83 -15.02
C ARG A 74 -13.87 -13.35 -13.66
N TRP A 75 -14.00 -14.67 -13.53
CA TRP A 75 -14.41 -15.38 -12.32
C TRP A 75 -13.42 -15.28 -11.16
N GLN A 76 -12.12 -15.10 -11.41
CA GLN A 76 -11.11 -15.02 -10.34
C GLN A 76 -10.84 -13.57 -9.91
N GLU A 77 -11.43 -12.58 -10.60
CA GLU A 77 -11.24 -11.17 -10.29
C GLU A 77 -11.55 -10.82 -8.82
N PRO A 78 -12.65 -11.30 -8.20
CA PRO A 78 -12.93 -11.01 -6.80
C PRO A 78 -11.84 -11.52 -5.84
N GLU A 79 -11.28 -12.70 -6.11
CA GLU A 79 -10.20 -13.32 -5.31
C GLU A 79 -8.88 -12.55 -5.44
N VAL A 80 -8.66 -11.91 -6.59
CA VAL A 80 -7.47 -11.07 -6.84
C VAL A 80 -7.59 -9.70 -6.18
N LEU A 81 -8.77 -9.07 -6.27
CA LEU A 81 -8.99 -7.69 -5.81
C LEU A 81 -9.31 -7.59 -4.32
N ARG A 82 -9.97 -8.58 -3.71
CA ARG A 82 -10.33 -8.52 -2.28
C ARG A 82 -9.09 -8.42 -1.37
N PRO A 83 -8.03 -9.23 -1.54
CA PRO A 83 -6.81 -9.07 -0.75
C PRO A 83 -6.10 -7.74 -0.99
N LEU A 84 -6.29 -7.10 -2.15
CA LEU A 84 -5.77 -5.75 -2.38
C LEU A 84 -6.56 -4.72 -1.57
N ARG A 85 -7.89 -4.80 -1.57
CA ARG A 85 -8.75 -3.92 -0.78
C ARG A 85 -8.42 -4.02 0.71
N ASP A 86 -8.26 -5.24 1.22
CA ASP A 86 -7.90 -5.48 2.63
C ASP A 86 -6.52 -4.88 2.96
N ALA A 87 -5.55 -5.05 2.05
CA ALA A 87 -4.23 -4.44 2.20
C ALA A 87 -4.30 -2.91 2.21
N LEU A 88 -5.09 -2.29 1.32
CA LEU A 88 -5.29 -0.83 1.32
C LEU A 88 -5.92 -0.34 2.62
N ASN A 89 -6.90 -1.06 3.15
CA ASN A 89 -7.53 -0.72 4.43
C ASN A 89 -6.54 -0.82 5.59
N ALA A 90 -5.68 -1.84 5.62
CA ALA A 90 -4.63 -1.97 6.62
C ALA A 90 -3.61 -0.81 6.56
N VAL A 91 -3.22 -0.39 5.35
CA VAL A 91 -2.33 0.77 5.19
C VAL A 91 -3.01 2.04 5.65
N LEU A 92 -4.24 2.30 5.21
CA LEU A 92 -4.98 3.52 5.58
C LEU A 92 -5.23 3.59 7.09
N ALA A 93 -5.45 2.46 7.76
CA ALA A 93 -5.62 2.40 9.22
C ALA A 93 -4.33 2.70 10.01
N THR A 94 -3.16 2.55 9.39
CA THR A 94 -1.85 2.71 10.05
C THR A 94 -1.07 3.93 9.53
N LEU A 95 -1.61 4.62 8.51
CA LEU A 95 -1.02 5.84 7.97
C LEU A 95 -1.47 7.05 8.83
N PRO A 96 -0.55 7.86 9.36
CA PRO A 96 -0.92 9.04 10.13
C PRO A 96 -1.61 10.09 9.25
N GLU A 97 -2.38 11.02 9.83
CA GLU A 97 -3.10 12.04 9.05
C GLU A 97 -2.20 13.19 8.57
N ARG A 98 -1.17 13.56 9.33
CA ARG A 98 -0.42 14.83 9.17
C ARG A 98 1.09 14.64 8.97
N GLY A 99 1.55 13.43 8.66
CA GLY A 99 2.98 13.09 8.72
C GLY A 99 3.36 12.48 10.07
N GLY A 100 4.60 12.03 10.18
CA GLY A 100 5.16 11.47 11.41
C GLY A 100 5.51 9.99 11.30
N ILE A 101 5.41 9.30 12.42
CA ILE A 101 5.81 7.91 12.56
C ILE A 101 4.65 7.00 12.13
N VAL A 102 4.97 6.02 11.29
CA VAL A 102 4.14 4.87 10.96
C VAL A 102 4.66 3.69 11.79
N GLU A 103 3.77 3.06 12.56
CA GLU A 103 4.10 1.89 13.37
C GLU A 103 3.40 0.65 12.77
N LEU A 104 4.19 -0.33 12.33
CA LEU A 104 3.68 -1.60 11.80
C LEU A 104 3.97 -2.69 12.84
N HIS A 105 2.96 -3.05 13.62
CA HIS A 105 3.10 -3.96 14.77
C HIS A 105 3.10 -5.45 14.42
N SER A 106 3.02 -5.81 13.14
CA SER A 106 3.10 -7.21 12.72
C SER A 106 3.68 -7.34 11.31
N VAL A 107 4.22 -8.53 11.04
CA VAL A 107 4.70 -8.91 9.70
C VAL A 107 3.56 -8.84 8.69
N ASP A 108 2.34 -9.23 9.06
CA ASP A 108 1.18 -9.17 8.16
C ASP A 108 0.85 -7.74 7.73
N VAL A 109 0.96 -6.78 8.66
CA VAL A 109 0.76 -5.35 8.34
C VAL A 109 1.88 -4.86 7.42
N ALA A 110 3.14 -5.22 7.67
CA ALA A 110 4.24 -4.87 6.77
C ALA A 110 4.06 -5.48 5.36
N VAL A 111 3.59 -6.72 5.27
CA VAL A 111 3.25 -7.38 3.99
C VAL A 111 2.08 -6.67 3.30
N ALA A 112 1.06 -6.26 4.03
CA ALA A 112 -0.06 -5.48 3.50
C ALA A 112 0.42 -4.15 2.90
N TRP A 113 1.30 -3.43 3.60
CA TRP A 113 1.96 -2.22 3.10
C TRP A 113 2.72 -2.48 1.79
N THR A 114 3.61 -3.47 1.77
CA THR A 114 4.39 -3.83 0.59
C THR A 114 3.48 -4.16 -0.61
N ARG A 115 2.42 -4.94 -0.39
CA ARG A 115 1.44 -5.31 -1.43
C ARG A 115 0.70 -4.09 -1.96
N ALA A 116 0.07 -3.30 -1.09
CA ALA A 116 -0.73 -2.14 -1.44
C ALA A 116 0.09 -1.09 -2.21
N LEU A 117 1.29 -0.75 -1.72
CA LEU A 117 2.16 0.23 -2.39
C LEU A 117 2.68 -0.27 -3.74
N THR A 118 2.92 -1.58 -3.87
CA THR A 118 3.34 -2.16 -5.15
C THR A 118 2.23 -2.11 -6.19
N ASP A 119 1.00 -2.44 -5.82
CA ASP A 119 -0.16 -2.36 -6.72
C ASP A 119 -0.54 -0.92 -7.04
N LEU A 120 -0.42 -0.01 -6.07
CA LEU A 120 -0.59 1.43 -6.32
C LEU A 120 0.43 1.91 -7.37
N ARG A 121 1.70 1.52 -7.25
CA ARG A 121 2.72 1.87 -8.25
C ARG A 121 2.36 1.37 -9.65
N VAL A 122 1.79 0.16 -9.75
CA VAL A 122 1.36 -0.44 -11.02
C VAL A 122 0.18 0.32 -11.60
N ALA A 123 -0.84 0.61 -10.79
CA ALA A 123 -1.98 1.43 -11.17
C ALA A 123 -1.54 2.81 -11.69
N MET A 124 -0.70 3.52 -10.93
CA MET A 124 -0.18 4.83 -11.32
C MET A 124 0.62 4.77 -12.63
N SER A 125 1.44 3.73 -12.80
CA SER A 125 2.21 3.56 -14.04
C SER A 125 1.32 3.30 -15.25
N ALA A 126 0.19 2.62 -15.07
CA ALA A 126 -0.79 2.39 -16.13
C ALA A 126 -1.54 3.68 -16.49
N ALA A 127 -2.03 4.42 -15.48
CA ALA A 127 -2.69 5.70 -15.70
C ALA A 127 -1.77 6.72 -16.40
N ALA A 128 -0.49 6.77 -16.05
CA ALA A 128 0.48 7.67 -16.67
C ALA A 128 0.72 7.41 -18.16
N ARG A 129 0.43 6.21 -18.68
CA ARG A 129 0.58 5.90 -20.11
C ARG A 129 -0.51 6.53 -20.97
N GLU A 130 -1.67 6.78 -20.38
CA GLU A 130 -2.85 7.35 -21.05
C GLU A 130 -3.02 8.85 -20.73
N ALA A 131 -2.17 9.39 -19.86
CA ALA A 131 -2.21 10.79 -19.43
C ALA A 131 -1.35 11.72 -20.31
N ASP A 132 -1.65 13.01 -20.25
CA ASP A 132 -0.82 14.08 -20.82
C ASP A 132 0.64 13.99 -20.31
N PRO A 133 1.66 14.35 -21.14
CA PRO A 133 3.06 14.27 -20.78
C PRO A 133 3.44 14.92 -19.43
N VAL A 134 2.79 16.03 -19.05
CA VAL A 134 3.06 16.72 -17.78
C VAL A 134 2.63 15.85 -16.60
N VAL A 135 1.44 15.27 -16.68
CA VAL A 135 0.90 14.36 -15.65
C VAL A 135 1.70 13.07 -15.60
N ALA A 136 2.09 12.54 -16.75
CA ALA A 136 2.94 11.36 -16.85
C ALA A 136 4.31 11.58 -16.18
N SER A 137 4.91 12.76 -16.37
CA SER A 137 6.19 13.13 -15.76
C SER A 137 6.11 13.17 -14.22
N ARG A 138 5.10 13.84 -13.66
CA ARG A 138 4.86 13.87 -12.21
C ARG A 138 4.63 12.47 -11.63
N THR A 139 3.88 11.64 -12.35
CA THR A 139 3.61 10.26 -11.94
C THR A 139 4.88 9.39 -11.93
N ARG A 140 5.84 9.64 -12.83
CA ARG A 140 7.15 8.95 -12.81
C ARG A 140 7.95 9.23 -11.55
N PHE A 141 7.88 10.45 -11.02
CA PHE A 141 8.53 10.78 -9.74
C PHE A 141 7.90 9.98 -8.60
N THR A 142 6.56 10.03 -8.47
CA THR A 142 5.85 9.31 -7.41
C THR A 142 6.06 7.79 -7.50
N THR A 143 6.02 7.21 -8.69
CA THR A 143 6.24 5.76 -8.86
C THR A 143 7.67 5.32 -8.50
N ARG A 144 8.68 6.17 -8.74
CA ARG A 144 10.06 5.92 -8.26
C ARG A 144 10.16 6.03 -6.75
N TRP A 145 9.52 7.04 -6.17
CA TRP A 145 9.45 7.20 -4.72
C TRP A 145 8.78 5.97 -4.08
N LEU A 146 7.59 5.55 -4.53
CA LEU A 146 6.91 4.33 -4.08
C LEU A 146 7.80 3.08 -4.20
N LYS A 147 8.53 2.94 -5.32
CA LYS A 147 9.48 1.83 -5.49
C LYS A 147 10.56 1.84 -4.40
N SER A 148 11.07 3.02 -4.04
CA SER A 148 12.05 3.16 -2.96
C SER A 148 11.45 2.74 -1.63
N VAL A 149 10.26 3.24 -1.28
CA VAL A 149 9.55 2.91 -0.03
C VAL A 149 9.35 1.42 0.11
N VAL A 150 8.80 0.77 -0.92
CA VAL A 150 8.56 -0.68 -0.95
C VAL A 150 9.87 -1.44 -0.74
N ARG A 151 10.93 -1.08 -1.47
CA ARG A 151 12.22 -1.76 -1.38
C ARG A 151 12.82 -1.66 0.03
N THR A 152 12.78 -0.47 0.63
CA THR A 152 13.31 -0.25 1.99
C THR A 152 12.47 -0.96 3.04
N LEU A 153 11.14 -0.95 2.91
CA LEU A 153 10.25 -1.67 3.82
C LEU A 153 10.48 -3.18 3.75
N ASP A 154 10.54 -3.73 2.53
CA ASP A 154 10.75 -5.16 2.31
C ASP A 154 12.09 -5.62 2.92
N ALA A 155 13.17 -4.86 2.66
CA ALA A 155 14.47 -5.11 3.27
C ALA A 155 14.43 -5.03 4.80
N THR A 156 13.75 -4.03 5.38
CA THR A 156 13.65 -3.89 6.84
C THR A 156 12.80 -4.99 7.49
N SER A 157 11.68 -5.37 6.86
CA SER A 157 10.77 -6.39 7.38
C SER A 157 11.34 -7.82 7.32
N THR A 158 12.37 -8.05 6.50
CA THR A 158 13.03 -9.35 6.32
C THR A 158 14.33 -9.48 7.09
N LYS A 159 14.91 -8.38 7.59
CA LYS A 159 16.09 -8.41 8.48
C LYS A 159 15.79 -9.24 9.72
N GLN A 160 16.72 -10.11 10.13
CA GLN A 160 16.67 -10.71 11.46
C GLN A 160 16.67 -9.59 12.50
N ALA A 161 15.88 -9.75 13.55
CA ALA A 161 15.86 -8.80 14.65
C ALA A 161 17.24 -8.82 15.33
N GLU A 162 17.93 -7.69 15.29
CA GLU A 162 19.05 -7.46 16.20
C GLU A 162 18.47 -7.22 17.59
N ALA A 163 19.06 -7.86 18.60
CA ALA A 163 18.68 -7.61 19.98
C ALA A 163 18.90 -6.12 20.29
N VAL A 164 17.81 -5.39 20.54
CA VAL A 164 17.89 -3.98 20.92
C VAL A 164 18.49 -3.92 22.33
N PRO A 165 19.60 -3.21 22.54
CA PRO A 165 20.16 -3.03 23.88
C PRO A 165 19.11 -2.41 24.81
N GLN A 166 18.94 -2.98 26.01
CA GLN A 166 17.92 -2.55 26.98
C GLN A 166 18.01 -1.04 27.30
N GLU A 167 19.23 -0.50 27.31
CA GLU A 167 19.51 0.93 27.55
C GLU A 167 18.84 1.88 26.52
N LEU A 168 18.71 1.43 25.26
CA LEU A 168 18.04 2.19 24.20
C LEU A 168 16.52 2.17 24.38
N VAL A 169 15.97 1.03 24.82
CA VAL A 169 14.54 0.90 25.15
C VAL A 169 14.18 1.83 26.31
N ASP A 170 15.01 1.85 27.36
CA ASP A 170 14.82 2.69 28.53
C ASP A 170 14.93 4.19 28.17
N SER A 171 15.83 4.54 27.26
CA SER A 171 15.99 5.91 26.75
C SER A 171 14.78 6.40 25.95
N VAL A 172 14.22 5.55 25.07
CA VAL A 172 13.01 5.90 24.29
C VAL A 172 11.79 6.04 25.19
N ASN A 173 11.65 5.18 26.20
CA ASN A 173 10.57 5.27 27.18
C ASN A 173 10.68 6.52 28.06
N GLN A 174 11.89 6.93 28.44
CA GLN A 174 12.10 8.21 29.12
C GLN A 174 11.65 9.37 28.24
N VAL A 175 12.06 9.42 26.97
CA VAL A 175 11.61 10.47 26.04
C VAL A 175 10.08 10.48 25.89
N ARG A 176 9.43 9.32 25.79
CA ARG A 176 7.95 9.24 25.75
C ARG A 176 7.28 9.84 26.99
N THR A 177 7.91 9.72 28.16
CA THR A 177 7.37 10.25 29.43
C THR A 177 7.49 11.77 29.54
N TYR A 178 8.44 12.38 28.82
CA TYR A 178 8.67 13.84 28.85
C TYR A 178 7.86 14.63 27.80
N TRP A 179 7.19 13.94 26.86
CA TRP A 179 6.45 14.56 25.76
C TRP A 179 4.93 14.30 25.80
N ILE A 180 4.42 13.79 26.92
CA ILE A 180 2.99 13.72 27.29
C ILE A 180 2.77 14.64 28.48
#